data_AF-A0A222MZ90-F1
#
_entry.id   AF-A0A222MZ90-F1
#
_cell.length_a   1.000
_cell.length_b   1.000
_cell.length_c   1.000
_cell.angle_alpha   90.00
_cell.angle_beta   90.00
_cell.angle_gamma   90.00
#
_symmetry.space_group_name_H-M   'P 1'
#
loop_
_entity.id
_entity.type
_entity.pdbx_description
1 polymer ?
#
loop_
_entity_poly.entity_id
_entity_poly.type
_entity_poly.pdbx_seq_one_letter_code
_entity_poly.pdbx_strand_id
1 'polypeptide(L)'
;MKTKFIASLVLASSVCAFANQAATAQPAPAAPQPVQPYVNPQPYQGYYGLPQKAMNTIQKTYPGVYIKDIDFEGYGFEVELTNFMKMYFDRNGNLLGQAWDD
;
A
#
# COMPACT_ATOMS: atom_id res chain seq x y z
N MET A 1 -39.55 -10.80 -23.45
CA MET A 1 -39.11 -12.16 -23.82
C MET A 1 -37.62 -12.16 -24.14
N LYS A 2 -36.83 -12.98 -23.43
CA LYS A 2 -35.63 -13.72 -23.89
C LYS A 2 -35.15 -14.55 -22.69
N THR A 3 -34.72 -15.79 -22.95
CA THR A 3 -34.97 -16.90 -22.01
C THR A 3 -33.75 -17.82 -21.86
N LYS A 4 -33.21 -17.91 -20.63
CA LYS A 4 -32.42 -19.04 -20.08
C LYS A 4 -31.03 -19.22 -20.77
N PHE A 5 -30.02 -19.87 -20.19
CA PHE A 5 -29.98 -21.18 -19.52
C PHE A 5 -29.08 -21.24 -18.28
N ILE A 6 -29.38 -22.23 -17.43
CA ILE A 6 -28.56 -22.69 -16.30
C ILE A 6 -27.85 -23.98 -16.77
N ALA A 7 -26.60 -24.19 -16.35
CA ALA A 7 -25.95 -25.48 -16.43
C ALA A 7 -25.16 -25.76 -15.14
N SER A 8 -25.46 -26.89 -14.50
CA SER A 8 -24.75 -27.42 -13.33
C SER A 8 -24.42 -28.90 -13.56
N LEU A 9 -23.44 -29.39 -12.80
CA LEU A 9 -23.25 -30.80 -12.39
C LEU A 9 -22.25 -31.69 -13.19
N VAL A 10 -21.01 -31.73 -12.68
CA VAL A 10 -20.20 -32.91 -12.25
C VAL A 10 -20.28 -34.25 -13.04
N LEU A 11 -19.13 -34.80 -13.47
CA LEU A 11 -18.50 -36.05 -12.94
C LEU A 11 -17.18 -36.48 -13.66
N ALA A 12 -16.21 -36.95 -12.86
CA ALA A 12 -15.22 -38.06 -13.04
C ALA A 12 -14.59 -38.40 -14.42
N SER A 13 -13.38 -38.98 -14.58
CA SER A 13 -12.18 -39.29 -13.76
C SER A 13 -11.27 -40.22 -14.60
N SER A 14 -9.95 -40.17 -14.37
CA SER A 14 -8.88 -41.10 -14.85
C SER A 14 -8.59 -41.06 -16.37
N VAL A 15 -7.51 -41.62 -16.94
CA VAL A 15 -6.45 -42.56 -16.45
C VAL A 15 -5.01 -42.00 -16.75
N CYS A 16 -3.99 -42.68 -16.24
CA CYS A 16 -2.57 -42.32 -16.14
C CYS A 16 -1.67 -42.58 -17.38
N ALA A 17 -0.55 -41.85 -17.44
CA ALA A 17 0.73 -42.34 -17.96
C ALA A 17 1.90 -41.79 -17.09
N PHE A 18 2.88 -42.62 -16.75
CA PHE A 18 3.98 -42.27 -15.83
C PHE A 18 5.24 -41.82 -16.58
N ALA A 19 5.90 -40.77 -16.09
CA ALA A 19 7.32 -40.51 -16.32
C ALA A 19 7.96 -39.90 -15.07
N ASN A 20 8.98 -40.56 -14.55
CA ASN A 20 9.61 -40.22 -13.28
C ASN A 20 10.62 -39.07 -13.45
N GLN A 21 10.20 -37.83 -13.21
CA GLN A 21 11.13 -36.73 -12.97
C GLN A 21 11.39 -36.63 -11.47
N ALA A 22 12.67 -36.54 -11.09
CA ALA A 22 13.07 -36.26 -9.72
C ALA A 22 12.51 -34.89 -9.34
N ALA A 23 11.45 -34.89 -8.51
CA ALA A 23 10.84 -33.66 -8.05
C ALA A 23 11.84 -32.90 -7.19
N THR A 24 12.36 -31.79 -7.72
CA THR A 24 12.80 -30.70 -6.86
C THR A 24 11.62 -30.35 -5.96
N ALA A 25 11.80 -30.46 -4.64
CA ALA A 25 10.73 -30.19 -3.70
C ALA A 25 10.36 -28.71 -3.77
N GLN A 26 9.36 -28.39 -4.60
CA GLN A 26 8.80 -27.06 -4.69
C GLN A 26 8.23 -26.73 -3.31
N PRO A 27 8.71 -25.67 -2.63
CA PRO A 27 8.23 -25.35 -1.30
C PRO A 27 6.71 -25.13 -1.36
N ALA A 28 5.99 -25.69 -0.39
CA ALA A 28 4.54 -25.60 -0.34
C ALA A 28 4.10 -24.13 -0.44
N PRO A 29 3.06 -23.81 -1.24
CA PRO A 29 2.58 -22.44 -1.35
C PRO A 29 2.22 -21.92 0.05
N ALA A 30 2.89 -20.84 0.46
CA ALA A 30 2.67 -20.26 1.78
C ALA A 30 1.19 -19.91 1.95
N ALA A 31 0.60 -20.34 3.06
CA ALA A 31 -0.78 -20.00 3.38
C ALA A 31 -0.94 -18.46 3.35
N PRO A 32 -2.05 -17.93 2.79
CA PRO A 32 -2.27 -16.48 2.71
C PRO A 32 -2.12 -15.87 4.11
N GLN A 33 -1.06 -15.08 4.30
CA GLN A 33 -0.86 -14.38 5.55
C GLN A 33 -2.02 -13.40 5.72
N PRO A 34 -2.70 -13.35 6.88
CA PRO A 34 -3.72 -12.33 7.11
C PRO A 34 -3.05 -10.98 6.96
N VAL A 35 -3.60 -10.11 6.10
CA VAL A 35 -3.11 -8.74 5.89
C VAL A 35 -3.25 -7.95 7.20
N GLN A 36 -2.21 -8.02 8.03
CA GLN A 36 -2.01 -7.12 9.14
C GLN A 36 -1.90 -5.71 8.54
N PRO A 37 -2.65 -4.71 9.05
CA PRO A 37 -2.32 -3.32 8.75
C PRO A 37 -0.85 -3.10 9.10
N TYR A 38 -0.06 -2.50 8.20
CA TYR A 38 1.34 -2.20 8.49
C TYR A 38 1.40 -1.09 9.55
N VAL A 39 1.40 -1.50 10.82
CA VAL A 39 1.65 -0.62 11.96
C VAL A 39 3.13 -0.29 11.92
N ASN A 40 3.48 0.86 11.33
CA ASN A 40 4.86 1.33 11.31
C ASN A 40 5.34 1.54 12.76
N PRO A 41 6.27 0.73 13.30
CA PRO A 41 6.61 0.77 14.73
C PRO A 41 7.61 1.89 15.05
N GLN A 42 8.08 2.64 14.04
CA GLN A 42 9.06 3.69 14.23
C GLN A 42 8.36 4.97 14.69
N PRO A 43 8.66 5.49 15.90
CA PRO A 43 8.32 6.88 16.19
C PRO A 43 9.07 7.74 15.18
N TYR A 44 8.33 8.44 14.30
CA TYR A 44 8.89 9.41 13.37
C TYR A 44 9.58 10.52 14.18
N GLN A 45 10.86 10.32 14.48
CA GLN A 45 11.75 11.32 15.09
C GLN A 45 11.68 12.56 14.20
N GLY A 46 11.26 13.70 14.77
CA GLY A 46 10.74 14.85 14.03
C GLY A 46 11.53 15.20 12.77
N TYR A 47 11.05 14.70 11.63
CA TYR A 47 11.75 14.77 10.35
C TYR A 47 11.87 16.24 9.94
N TYR A 48 13.09 16.76 9.88
CA TYR A 48 13.41 18.15 9.51
C TYR A 48 12.60 19.25 10.25
N GLY A 49 12.15 18.98 11.47
CA GLY A 49 11.34 19.93 12.25
C GLY A 49 9.85 20.02 11.84
N LEU A 50 9.37 19.11 11.00
CA LEU A 50 7.95 19.04 10.63
C LEU A 50 7.05 18.85 11.86
N PRO A 51 6.01 19.69 12.07
CA PRO A 51 5.11 19.56 13.22
C PRO A 51 4.38 18.21 13.24
N GLN A 52 4.24 17.62 14.43
CA GLN A 52 3.53 16.34 14.63
C GLN A 52 2.10 16.35 14.03
N LYS A 53 1.45 17.51 13.97
CA LYS A 53 0.13 17.69 13.34
C LYS A 53 0.15 17.39 11.83
N ALA A 54 1.20 17.80 11.12
CA ALA A 54 1.37 17.48 9.70
C ALA A 54 1.65 15.99 9.51
N MET A 55 2.56 15.41 10.32
CA MET A 55 2.84 13.97 10.33
C MET A 55 1.57 13.12 10.54
N ASN A 56 0.73 13.48 11.52
CA ASN A 56 -0.55 12.82 11.77
C ASN A 56 -1.52 12.95 10.58
N THR A 57 -1.50 14.10 9.88
CA THR A 57 -2.32 14.33 8.68
C THR A 57 -1.86 13.46 7.51
N ILE A 58 -0.55 13.35 7.28
CA ILE A 58 0.05 12.49 6.24
C ILE A 58 -0.34 11.03 6.48
N GLN A 59 -0.06 10.49 7.67
CA GLN A 59 -0.33 9.09 8.01
C GLN A 59 -1.82 8.72 7.91
N LYS A 60 -2.72 9.66 8.23
CA LYS A 60 -4.17 9.46 8.12
C LYS A 60 -4.67 9.50 6.68
N THR A 61 -4.08 10.35 5.84
CA THR A 61 -4.54 10.60 4.45
C THR A 61 -3.93 9.58 3.48
N TYR A 62 -2.66 9.22 3.70
CA TYR A 62 -1.87 8.34 2.84
C TYR A 62 -1.28 7.17 3.66
N PRO A 63 -2.12 6.25 4.17
CA PRO A 63 -1.65 5.13 4.99
C PRO A 63 -0.70 4.21 4.20
N GLY A 64 0.45 3.88 4.79
CA GLY A 64 1.46 3.02 4.17
C GLY A 64 2.34 3.71 3.11
N VAL A 65 2.14 5.00 2.86
CA VAL A 65 3.03 5.82 2.02
C VAL A 65 4.13 6.42 2.89
N TYR A 66 5.33 6.55 2.36
CA TYR A 66 6.48 7.14 3.04
C TYR A 66 6.72 8.57 2.56
N ILE A 67 7.38 9.37 3.41
CA ILE A 67 7.89 10.68 3.00
C ILE A 67 9.14 10.45 2.15
N LYS A 68 9.16 11.04 0.95
CA LYS A 68 10.33 11.09 0.05
C LYS A 68 11.23 12.27 0.42
N ASP A 69 10.65 13.46 0.58
CA ASP A 69 11.41 14.67 0.95
C ASP A 69 10.58 15.68 1.79
N ILE A 70 11.27 16.62 2.44
CA ILE A 70 10.66 17.75 3.16
C ILE A 70 11.48 19.02 2.92
N ASP A 71 10.85 20.01 2.29
CA ASP A 71 11.39 21.35 2.12
C ASP A 71 10.74 22.35 3.10
N PHE A 72 11.54 23.32 3.58
CA PHE A 72 11.05 24.42 4.40
C PHE A 72 10.90 25.69 3.56
N GLU A 73 9.65 26.09 3.40
CA GLU A 73 9.25 27.19 2.53
C GLU A 73 8.85 28.45 3.32
N GLY A 74 8.76 29.58 2.63
CA GLY A 74 8.35 30.85 3.26
C GLY A 74 7.03 30.75 4.06
N TYR A 75 6.07 29.95 3.56
CA TYR A 75 4.78 29.70 4.18
C TYR A 75 4.78 28.58 5.25
N GLY A 76 5.76 27.68 5.26
CA GLY A 76 5.76 26.49 6.11
C GLY A 76 6.57 25.34 5.51
N PHE A 77 5.90 24.25 5.13
CA PHE A 77 6.54 23.02 4.67
C PHE A 77 5.92 22.50 3.38
N GLU A 78 6.74 22.06 2.45
CA GLU A 78 6.38 21.16 1.36
C GLU A 78 6.84 19.75 1.74
N VAL A 79 5.95 18.76 1.62
CA VAL A 79 6.27 17.36 1.93
C VAL A 79 5.94 16.52 0.70
N GLU A 80 6.98 15.94 0.10
CA GLU A 80 6.81 15.01 -1.01
C GLU A 80 6.70 13.58 -0.49
N LEU A 81 5.78 12.79 -1.06
CA LEU A 81 5.49 11.42 -0.68
C LEU A 81 5.87 10.45 -1.79
N THR A 82 6.24 9.21 -1.42
CA THR A 82 6.69 8.17 -2.37
C THR A 82 5.64 7.70 -3.39
N ASN A 83 4.42 8.25 -3.34
CA ASN A 83 3.35 8.02 -4.31
C ASN A 83 3.11 9.22 -5.25
N PHE A 84 4.09 10.10 -5.43
CA PHE A 84 4.00 11.32 -6.26
C PHE A 84 2.95 12.33 -5.78
N MET A 85 2.69 12.36 -4.46
CA MET A 85 1.86 13.39 -3.83
C MET A 85 2.72 14.40 -3.09
N LYS A 86 2.50 15.68 -3.34
CA LYS A 86 2.99 16.80 -2.55
C LYS A 86 1.90 17.30 -1.62
N MET A 87 2.26 17.55 -0.36
CA MET A 87 1.38 18.11 0.68
C MET A 87 1.99 19.39 1.26
N TYR A 88 1.20 20.45 1.32
CA TYR A 88 1.64 21.77 1.77
C TYR A 88 1.08 22.07 3.15
N PHE A 89 1.94 22.42 4.10
CA PHE A 89 1.56 22.74 5.48
C PHE A 89 2.03 24.13 5.90
N ASP A 90 1.28 24.78 6.79
CA ASP A 90 1.78 25.97 7.49
C ASP A 90 2.78 25.58 8.60
N ARG A 91 3.41 26.58 9.22
CA ARG A 91 4.38 26.40 10.32
C ARG A 91 3.81 25.71 11.56
N ASN A 92 2.48 25.61 11.69
CA ASN A 92 1.78 24.91 12.78
C ASN A 92 1.34 23.48 12.40
N GLY A 93 1.61 23.06 11.16
CA GLY A 93 1.16 21.78 10.62
C GLY A 93 -0.31 21.75 10.21
N ASN A 94 -0.93 22.90 9.94
CA ASN A 94 -2.22 22.96 9.25
C ASN A 94 -2.04 22.67 7.76
N LEU A 95 -2.85 21.79 7.18
CA LEU A 95 -2.84 21.53 5.74
C LEU A 95 -3.34 22.76 4.98
N LEU A 96 -2.52 23.26 4.05
CA LEU A 96 -2.84 24.35 3.13
C LEU A 96 -3.35 23.83 1.78
N GLY A 97 -2.83 22.68 1.33
CA GLY A 97 -3.22 22.07 0.07
C GLY A 97 -2.42 20.81 -0.26
N GLN A 98 -2.67 20.26 -1.44
CA GLN A 98 -1.97 19.09 -1.99
C GLN A 98 -1.97 19.14 -3.52
N ALA A 99 -0.93 18.59 -4.15
CA ALA A 99 -0.79 18.48 -5.59
C ALA A 99 -0.15 17.14 -5.97
N TRP A 100 -0.35 16.69 -7.20
CA TRP A 100 0.48 15.61 -7.77
C TRP A 100 1.80 16.19 -8.24
N ASP A 101 2.89 15.44 -8.06
CA ASP A 101 4.20 15.72 -8.63
C ASP A 101 4.25 15.17 -10.08
N ASP A 102 4.72 15.96 -11.03
CA ASP A 102 4.63 15.71 -12.49
C ASP A 102 5.92 15.20 -13.18
#